data_AF-A0A6C0CLU6-F1
#
_entry.id   AF-A0A6C0CLU6-F1
#
_cell.length_a   1.000
_cell.length_b   1.000
_cell.length_c   1.000
_cell.angle_alpha   90.00
_cell.angle_beta   90.00
_cell.angle_gamma   90.00
#
_symmetry.space_group_name_H-M   'P 1'
#
loop_
_entity.id
_entity.type
_entity.pdbx_description
1 polymer ?
#
loop_
_entity_poly.entity_id
_entity_poly.type
_entity_poly.pdbx_seq_one_letter_code
_entity_poly.pdbx_strand_id
1 'polypeptide(L)'
;MDRSGLWRHKKACLIIQEDNNTLISHNESLDVIDKELLIKMLLNNQDILKTAFENIPKMGGNQAHNTNSFNNQTFNIQMFLNEHCKNAMNLTDFIDSLPITNETYDHTIENGLTKTITNMVVNGLNSLDVTDRPIHCTDSNRKVLYVKEADKWEKDNELSLVLQSIKSIALKQRTMINKWKDANKGWEINENLQSKLTSLVFNSFTDVENNDKETNKIIKAISKKVYLDNEIKKNYLTNI
;
A
#
# COMPACT_ATOMS: atom_id res chain seq x y z
N MET A 1 43.15 -27.29 9.78
CA MET A 1 42.77 -25.87 9.89
C MET A 1 43.59 -25.09 8.88
N ASP A 2 42.92 -24.64 7.83
CA ASP A 2 43.51 -24.27 6.54
C ASP A 2 43.92 -22.79 6.52
N ARG A 3 45.22 -22.51 6.73
CA ARG A 3 45.79 -21.14 6.67
C ARG A 3 46.06 -20.67 5.24
N SER A 4 45.78 -21.49 4.23
CA SER A 4 46.12 -21.22 2.83
C SER A 4 45.16 -20.24 2.13
N GLY A 5 43.91 -20.13 2.59
CA GLY A 5 42.89 -19.27 1.98
C GLY A 5 43.06 -17.77 2.27
N LEU A 6 43.38 -17.40 3.51
CA LEU A 6 43.46 -15.99 3.93
C LEU A 6 44.62 -15.23 3.27
N TRP A 7 45.76 -15.91 3.08
CA TRP A 7 46.93 -15.31 2.41
C TRP A 7 46.65 -15.04 0.93
N ARG A 8 45.95 -15.96 0.25
CA ARG A 8 45.54 -15.79 -1.16
C ARG A 8 44.54 -14.64 -1.32
N HIS A 9 43.57 -14.52 -0.42
CA HIS A 9 42.62 -13.41 -0.43
C HIS A 9 43.31 -12.05 -0.24
N LYS A 10 44.24 -11.91 0.71
CA LYS A 10 44.98 -10.65 0.93
C LYS A 10 45.77 -10.19 -0.30
N LYS A 11 46.38 -11.12 -1.04
CA LYS A 11 47.11 -10.78 -2.29
C LYS A 11 46.18 -10.31 -3.41
N ALA A 12 44.99 -10.89 -3.52
CA ALA A 12 44.02 -10.49 -4.55
C ALA A 12 43.33 -9.15 -4.22
N CYS A 13 43.04 -8.90 -2.93
CA CYS A 13 42.32 -7.70 -2.51
C CYS A 13 43.15 -6.42 -2.61
N LEU A 14 44.48 -6.50 -2.55
CA LEU A 14 45.38 -5.35 -2.65
C LEU A 14 45.58 -4.84 -4.09
N ILE A 15 45.06 -5.52 -5.11
CA ILE A 15 45.24 -5.15 -6.52
C ILE A 15 44.10 -4.24 -7.05
N ILE A 16 43.06 -3.96 -6.26
CA ILE A 16 41.88 -3.18 -6.70
C ILE A 16 41.74 -1.85 -5.92
N GLN A 17 42.83 -1.31 -5.37
CA GLN A 17 42.82 0.03 -4.76
C GLN A 17 43.99 0.86 -5.27
N GLU A 18 43.84 1.36 -6.50
CA GLU A 18 44.53 2.49 -7.18
C GLU A 18 43.96 2.41 -8.62
N ASP A 19 43.15 3.31 -9.16
CA ASP A 19 43.21 4.76 -9.23
C ASP A 19 41.80 5.35 -9.38
N ASN A 20 41.56 6.54 -8.82
CA ASN A 20 40.77 7.62 -9.44
C ASN A 20 40.86 8.89 -8.58
N ASN A 21 42.03 9.51 -8.60
CA ASN A 21 42.15 10.95 -8.34
C ASN A 21 42.00 11.68 -9.67
N THR A 22 40.83 12.24 -9.95
CA THR A 22 40.66 13.30 -10.94
C THR A 22 39.90 14.45 -10.31
N LEU A 23 40.65 15.52 -10.02
CA LEU A 23 40.10 16.84 -9.74
C LEU A 23 39.48 17.38 -11.04
N ILE A 24 38.18 17.65 -11.03
CA ILE A 24 37.55 18.57 -11.98
C ILE A 24 36.86 19.66 -11.16
N SER A 25 37.51 20.82 -11.12
CA SER A 25 36.86 22.10 -10.90
C SER A 25 36.31 22.56 -12.24
N HIS A 26 34.99 22.72 -12.38
CA HIS A 26 34.41 23.75 -13.25
C HIS A 26 33.00 24.15 -12.79
N ASN A 27 32.77 25.45 -12.90
CA ASN A 27 31.68 26.28 -12.41
C ASN A 27 30.26 25.87 -12.80
N GLU A 28 29.34 26.30 -11.92
CA GLU A 28 27.99 26.82 -12.20
C GLU A 28 27.39 26.56 -13.60
N SER A 29 26.35 25.74 -13.63
CA SER A 29 25.13 26.12 -14.33
C SER A 29 23.92 25.57 -13.58
N LEU A 30 23.10 26.52 -13.10
CA LEU A 30 21.78 26.30 -12.57
C LEU A 30 20.90 25.54 -13.58
N ASP A 31 19.96 24.77 -13.03
CA ASP A 31 18.63 24.50 -13.58
C ASP A 31 18.51 24.53 -15.11
N VAL A 32 18.76 23.38 -15.73
CA VAL A 32 18.04 23.06 -16.96
C VAL A 32 17.07 21.96 -16.61
N ILE A 33 15.98 22.36 -15.94
CA ILE A 33 14.74 21.63 -16.09
C ILE A 33 14.48 21.60 -17.60
N ASP A 34 14.54 20.41 -18.17
CA ASP A 34 14.41 20.18 -19.60
C ASP A 34 13.17 20.95 -20.10
N LYS A 35 13.38 21.96 -20.94
CA LYS A 35 12.30 22.84 -21.42
C LYS A 35 11.18 22.00 -22.04
N GLU A 36 11.52 20.86 -22.60
CA GLU A 36 10.57 19.92 -23.16
C GLU A 36 9.72 19.21 -22.10
N LEU A 37 10.29 18.90 -20.93
CA LEU A 37 9.57 18.34 -19.78
C LEU A 37 8.64 19.39 -19.15
N LEU A 38 9.10 20.64 -19.01
CA LEU A 38 8.27 21.76 -18.56
C LEU A 38 7.12 22.04 -19.53
N ILE A 39 7.39 22.04 -20.84
CA ILE A 39 6.35 22.23 -21.86
C ILE A 39 5.35 21.07 -21.81
N LYS A 40 5.79 19.81 -21.66
CA LYS A 40 4.88 18.65 -21.52
C LYS A 40 4.03 18.73 -20.24
N MET A 41 4.58 19.19 -19.12
CA MET A 41 3.82 19.42 -17.88
C MET A 41 2.84 20.58 -18.00
N LEU A 42 3.22 21.69 -18.64
CA LEU A 42 2.35 22.85 -18.87
C LEU A 42 1.23 22.52 -19.86
N LEU A 43 1.50 21.74 -20.89
CA LEU A 43 0.50 21.28 -21.86
C LEU A 43 -0.50 20.31 -21.22
N ASN A 44 -0.03 19.33 -20.42
CA ASN A 44 -0.93 18.47 -19.64
C ASN A 44 -1.79 19.27 -18.65
N ASN A 45 -1.24 20.29 -17.99
CA ASN A 45 -2.00 21.17 -17.11
C ASN A 45 -2.98 22.05 -17.92
N GLN A 46 -2.62 22.51 -19.11
CA GLN A 46 -3.51 23.27 -19.99
C GLN A 46 -4.67 22.42 -20.53
N ASP A 47 -4.46 21.13 -20.80
CA ASP A 47 -5.53 20.25 -21.26
C ASP A 47 -6.49 19.87 -20.12
N ILE A 48 -5.98 19.74 -18.88
CA ILE A 48 -6.80 19.59 -17.66
C ILE A 48 -7.59 20.89 -17.39
N LEU A 49 -6.97 22.06 -17.55
CA LEU A 49 -7.64 23.34 -17.40
C LEU A 49 -8.64 23.59 -18.54
N LYS A 50 -8.33 23.25 -19.80
CA LYS A 50 -9.28 23.37 -20.92
C LYS A 50 -10.48 22.46 -20.73
N THR A 51 -10.29 21.20 -20.35
CA THR A 51 -11.41 20.31 -20.01
C THR A 51 -12.20 20.79 -18.80
N ALA A 52 -11.58 21.47 -17.83
CA ALA A 52 -12.28 22.12 -16.72
C ALA A 52 -13.04 23.39 -17.13
N PHE A 53 -12.50 24.20 -18.05
CA PHE A 53 -13.08 25.47 -18.49
C PHE A 53 -14.10 25.33 -19.64
N GLU A 54 -13.96 24.33 -20.51
CA GLU A 54 -14.93 24.01 -21.58
C GLU A 54 -16.25 23.46 -21.01
N ASN A 55 -16.23 22.99 -19.77
CA ASN A 55 -17.41 22.52 -19.02
C ASN A 55 -18.03 23.60 -18.11
N ILE A 56 -17.52 24.84 -18.11
CA ILE A 56 -18.17 25.96 -17.43
C ILE A 56 -19.28 26.49 -18.37
N PRO A 57 -20.57 26.42 -17.98
CA PRO A 57 -21.63 26.96 -18.81
C PRO A 57 -21.40 28.46 -18.99
N LYS A 58 -21.24 28.88 -20.25
CA LYS A 58 -21.10 30.30 -20.63
C LYS A 58 -22.35 31.04 -20.18
N MET A 59 -22.27 31.76 -19.07
CA MET A 59 -23.30 32.71 -18.65
C MET A 59 -23.28 33.91 -19.61
N GLY A 60 -24.17 33.88 -20.59
CA GLY A 60 -24.45 35.00 -21.48
C GLY A 60 -25.88 34.93 -22.00
N GLY A 61 -26.67 35.93 -21.62
CA GLY A 61 -27.83 36.39 -22.39
C GLY A 61 -29.11 35.56 -22.29
N ASN A 62 -30.10 36.15 -21.62
CA ASN A 62 -31.54 35.98 -21.77
C ASN A 62 -31.98 35.13 -22.98
N GLN A 63 -32.42 33.88 -22.76
CA GLN A 63 -33.61 33.29 -23.38
C GLN A 63 -34.12 32.14 -22.51
N ALA A 64 -35.42 32.13 -22.28
CA ALA A 64 -36.13 31.12 -21.52
C ALA A 64 -36.08 29.77 -22.26
N HIS A 65 -35.37 28.80 -21.69
CA HIS A 65 -35.60 27.40 -22.00
C HIS A 65 -35.47 26.61 -20.70
N ASN A 66 -36.54 25.91 -20.32
CA ASN A 66 -36.53 24.91 -19.25
C ASN A 66 -35.43 23.88 -19.51
N THR A 67 -34.28 24.04 -18.87
CA THR A 67 -33.27 23.00 -18.74
C THR A 67 -33.34 22.49 -17.31
N ASN A 68 -33.77 21.23 -17.16
CA ASN A 68 -33.55 20.49 -15.93
C ASN A 68 -32.05 20.47 -15.68
N SER A 69 -31.59 21.32 -14.77
CA SER A 69 -30.22 21.32 -14.28
C SER A 69 -30.00 20.05 -13.47
N PHE A 70 -29.65 18.96 -14.16
CA PHE A 70 -29.02 17.81 -13.52
C PHE A 70 -27.64 18.28 -13.05
N ASN A 71 -27.52 18.62 -11.78
CA ASN A 71 -26.25 18.84 -11.10
C ASN A 71 -25.43 17.53 -11.14
N ASN A 72 -24.72 17.28 -12.25
CA ASN A 72 -23.77 16.18 -12.38
C ASN A 72 -22.45 16.57 -11.69
N GLN A 73 -22.45 16.68 -10.36
CA GLN A 73 -21.20 16.70 -9.63
C GLN A 73 -20.60 15.29 -9.69
N THR A 74 -19.53 15.13 -10.45
CA THR A 74 -18.80 13.87 -10.55
C THR A 74 -17.89 13.71 -9.33
N PHE A 75 -17.88 12.50 -8.75
CA PHE A 75 -17.04 12.22 -7.59
C PHE A 75 -15.55 12.39 -7.93
N ASN A 76 -14.87 13.31 -7.25
CA ASN A 76 -13.44 13.53 -7.37
C ASN A 76 -12.72 12.86 -6.19
N ILE A 77 -12.02 11.75 -6.48
CA ILE A 77 -11.26 10.99 -5.47
C ILE A 77 -10.21 11.87 -4.76
N GLN A 78 -9.53 12.76 -5.47
CA GLN A 78 -8.48 13.58 -4.86
C GLN A 78 -9.06 14.58 -3.86
N MET A 79 -10.24 15.14 -4.16
CA MET A 79 -10.96 16.02 -3.23
C MET A 79 -11.39 15.25 -1.98
N PHE A 80 -12.04 14.09 -2.17
CA PHE A 80 -12.45 13.21 -1.06
C PHE A 80 -11.28 12.86 -0.13
N LEU A 81 -10.15 12.45 -0.69
CA LEU A 81 -8.99 12.05 0.11
C LEU A 81 -8.36 13.22 0.89
N ASN A 82 -8.22 14.39 0.27
CA ASN A 82 -7.55 15.53 0.90
C ASN A 82 -8.43 16.34 1.84
N GLU A 83 -9.76 16.30 1.65
CA GLU A 83 -10.70 17.06 2.48
C GLU A 83 -11.31 16.19 3.57
N HIS A 84 -11.76 14.96 3.25
CA HIS A 84 -12.44 14.09 4.20
C HIS A 84 -11.51 13.07 4.86
N CYS A 85 -10.50 12.56 4.14
CA CYS A 85 -9.54 11.59 4.69
C CYS A 85 -8.19 12.22 5.08
N LYS A 86 -8.14 13.53 5.31
CA LYS A 86 -6.91 14.26 5.61
C LYS A 86 -6.18 13.70 6.82
N ASN A 87 -6.92 13.27 7.85
CA ASN A 87 -6.37 12.82 9.13
C ASN A 87 -6.25 11.30 9.24
N ALA A 88 -6.52 10.54 8.17
CA ALA A 88 -6.25 9.10 8.15
C ALA A 88 -4.78 8.83 8.49
N MET A 89 -4.49 7.71 9.14
CA MET A 89 -3.11 7.29 9.41
C MET A 89 -2.40 6.84 8.12
N ASN A 90 -1.08 6.70 8.17
CA ASN A 90 -0.33 6.10 7.06
C ASN A 90 -0.57 4.58 7.02
N LEU A 91 -0.40 3.99 5.84
CA LEU A 91 -0.56 2.54 5.65
C LEU A 91 0.43 1.76 6.53
N THR A 92 1.69 2.21 6.59
CA THR A 92 2.68 1.58 7.47
C THR A 92 2.24 1.58 8.93
N ASP A 93 1.75 2.71 9.46
CA ASP A 93 1.27 2.83 10.84
C ASP A 93 0.09 1.87 11.10
N PHE A 94 -0.84 1.78 10.15
CA PHE A 94 -1.96 0.85 10.22
C PHE A 94 -1.46 -0.60 10.30
N ILE A 95 -0.56 -1.02 9.42
CA ILE A 95 -0.02 -2.38 9.37
C ILE A 95 0.72 -2.73 10.67
N ASP A 96 1.47 -1.78 11.23
CA ASP A 96 2.17 -1.95 12.49
C ASP A 96 1.21 -2.00 13.70
N SER A 97 0.06 -1.32 13.61
CA SER A 97 -0.98 -1.37 14.64
C SER A 97 -1.74 -2.71 14.69
N LEU A 98 -1.76 -3.49 13.59
CA LEU A 98 -2.53 -4.73 13.52
C LEU A 98 -2.08 -5.73 14.61
N PRO A 99 -2.99 -6.19 15.49
CA PRO A 99 -2.62 -7.04 16.60
C PRO A 99 -2.26 -8.45 16.14
N ILE A 100 -1.20 -9.02 16.72
CA ILE A 100 -0.89 -10.44 16.65
C ILE A 100 -1.35 -11.08 17.97
N THR A 101 -2.36 -11.94 17.87
CA THR A 101 -3.03 -12.59 19.02
C THR A 101 -2.91 -14.12 18.92
N ASN A 102 -3.29 -14.83 19.98
CA ASN A 102 -3.35 -16.29 19.93
C ASN A 102 -4.41 -16.77 18.90
N GLU A 103 -5.57 -16.10 18.83
CA GLU A 103 -6.60 -16.44 17.84
C GLU A 103 -6.09 -16.28 16.41
N THR A 104 -5.19 -15.32 16.16
CA THR A 104 -4.56 -15.15 14.84
C THR A 104 -3.76 -16.38 14.44
N TYR A 105 -3.07 -17.03 15.39
CA TYR A 105 -2.28 -18.23 15.13
C TYR A 105 -3.14 -19.49 15.04
N ASP A 106 -4.18 -19.61 15.85
CA ASP A 106 -5.17 -20.69 15.70
C ASP A 106 -5.82 -20.63 14.31
N HIS A 107 -6.15 -19.42 13.84
CA HIS A 107 -6.64 -19.23 12.48
C HIS A 107 -5.59 -19.63 11.43
N THR A 108 -4.29 -19.34 11.63
CA THR A 108 -3.22 -19.80 10.73
C THR A 108 -3.09 -21.32 10.70
N ILE A 109 -3.26 -22.01 11.82
CA ILE A 109 -3.26 -23.48 11.89
C ILE A 109 -4.40 -24.04 11.02
N GLU A 110 -5.60 -23.49 11.15
CA GLU A 110 -6.80 -24.00 10.48
C GLU A 110 -6.91 -23.60 9.00
N ASN A 111 -6.49 -22.37 8.67
CA ASN A 111 -6.84 -21.72 7.40
C ASN A 111 -5.63 -21.29 6.56
N GLY A 112 -4.42 -21.42 7.10
CA GLY A 112 -3.18 -21.02 6.43
C GLY A 112 -2.93 -19.51 6.43
N LEU A 113 -1.69 -19.14 6.09
CA LEU A 113 -1.20 -17.77 6.21
C LEU A 113 -1.93 -16.77 5.32
N THR A 114 -2.23 -17.12 4.05
CA THR A 114 -2.93 -16.21 3.11
C THR A 114 -4.26 -15.72 3.70
N LYS A 115 -5.06 -16.64 4.25
CA LYS A 115 -6.38 -16.30 4.79
C LYS A 115 -6.26 -15.56 6.11
N THR A 116 -5.27 -15.89 6.94
CA THR A 116 -4.95 -15.11 8.15
C THR A 116 -4.60 -13.67 7.82
N ILE A 117 -3.66 -13.42 6.90
CA ILE A 117 -3.27 -12.05 6.50
C ILE A 117 -4.49 -11.29 5.94
N THR A 118 -5.27 -11.94 5.08
CA THR A 118 -6.50 -11.37 4.54
C THR A 118 -7.45 -10.91 5.66
N ASN A 119 -7.72 -11.78 6.63
CA ASN A 119 -8.63 -11.48 7.73
C ASN A 119 -8.09 -10.39 8.64
N MET A 120 -6.80 -10.38 8.95
CA MET A 120 -6.18 -9.34 9.76
C MET A 120 -6.38 -7.95 9.13
N VAL A 121 -6.06 -7.81 7.85
CA VAL A 121 -6.18 -6.51 7.16
C VAL A 121 -7.64 -6.10 7.01
N VAL A 122 -8.51 -7.01 6.56
CA VAL A 122 -9.93 -6.70 6.36
C VAL A 122 -10.62 -6.34 7.67
N ASN A 123 -10.32 -7.05 8.77
CA ASN A 123 -10.90 -6.75 10.08
C ASN A 123 -10.35 -5.43 10.66
N GLY A 124 -9.05 -5.15 10.51
CA GLY A 124 -8.50 -3.85 10.90
C GLY A 124 -9.13 -2.69 10.13
N LEU A 125 -9.39 -2.86 8.84
CA LEU A 125 -10.10 -1.86 8.02
C LEU A 125 -11.60 -1.75 8.38
N ASN A 126 -12.22 -2.83 8.86
CA ASN A 126 -13.61 -2.83 9.33
C ASN A 126 -13.79 -2.01 10.61
N SER A 127 -12.78 -1.98 11.48
CA SER A 127 -12.82 -1.19 12.73
C SER A 127 -12.59 0.31 12.52
N LEU A 128 -12.31 0.73 11.30
CA LEU A 128 -12.11 2.14 10.95
C LEU A 128 -13.29 2.67 10.14
N ASP A 129 -13.70 3.88 10.49
CA ASP A 129 -14.59 4.69 9.66
C ASP A 129 -13.97 4.91 8.28
N VAL A 130 -14.81 5.13 7.28
CA VAL A 130 -14.36 5.25 5.89
C VAL A 130 -13.28 6.33 5.76
N THR A 131 -13.44 7.48 6.42
CA THR A 131 -12.50 8.62 6.36
C THR A 131 -11.16 8.37 7.05
N ASP A 132 -11.08 7.36 7.93
CA ASP A 132 -9.89 7.08 8.73
C ASP A 132 -9.04 5.95 8.13
N ARG A 133 -9.55 5.26 7.09
CA ARG A 133 -8.83 4.18 6.43
C ARG A 133 -7.63 4.74 5.67
N PRO A 134 -6.45 4.09 5.76
CA PRO A 134 -5.25 4.50 5.04
C PRO A 134 -5.28 4.11 3.55
N ILE A 135 -6.34 3.44 3.08
CA ILE A 135 -6.42 2.89 1.73
C ILE A 135 -7.87 2.88 1.22
N HIS A 136 -8.04 3.28 -0.04
CA HIS A 136 -9.32 3.33 -0.74
C HIS A 136 -9.23 2.76 -2.15
N CYS A 137 -10.34 2.23 -2.65
CA CYS A 137 -10.44 1.66 -3.99
C CYS A 137 -11.54 2.36 -4.81
N THR A 138 -11.22 2.79 -6.03
CA THR A 138 -12.21 3.39 -6.95
C THR A 138 -12.72 2.42 -8.01
N ASP A 139 -12.00 1.32 -8.23
CA ASP A 139 -12.36 0.23 -9.14
C ASP A 139 -11.82 -1.10 -8.61
N SER A 140 -12.70 -1.91 -8.01
CA SER A 140 -12.33 -3.18 -7.39
C SER A 140 -11.95 -4.28 -8.40
N ASN A 141 -12.39 -4.16 -9.66
CA ASN A 141 -12.07 -5.15 -10.71
C ASN A 141 -10.64 -4.95 -11.20
N ARG A 142 -10.26 -3.69 -11.44
CA ARG A 142 -8.91 -3.29 -11.84
C ARG A 142 -7.98 -3.03 -10.65
N LYS A 143 -8.48 -3.11 -9.41
CA LYS A 143 -7.75 -2.87 -8.15
C LYS A 143 -7.07 -1.49 -8.16
N VAL A 144 -7.80 -0.47 -8.60
CA VAL A 144 -7.29 0.91 -8.57
C VAL A 144 -7.34 1.38 -7.12
N LEU A 145 -6.18 1.35 -6.47
CA LEU A 145 -6.00 1.68 -5.05
C LEU A 145 -5.32 3.03 -4.89
N TYR A 146 -5.77 3.77 -3.88
CA TYR A 146 -5.15 4.99 -3.38
C TYR A 146 -4.76 4.74 -1.94
N VAL A 147 -3.53 5.07 -1.59
CA VAL A 147 -2.91 4.78 -0.30
C VAL A 147 -2.41 6.08 0.31
N LYS A 148 -2.58 6.22 1.62
CA LYS A 148 -1.93 7.26 2.38
C LYS A 148 -0.62 6.74 2.92
N GLU A 149 0.48 7.39 2.54
CA GLU A 149 1.82 7.07 3.04
C GLU A 149 2.66 8.34 3.09
N ALA A 150 3.54 8.46 4.10
CA ALA A 150 4.29 9.69 4.37
C ALA A 150 3.42 10.97 4.35
N ASP A 151 2.24 10.89 4.95
CA ASP A 151 1.21 11.93 5.04
C ASP A 151 0.64 12.42 3.69
N LYS A 152 0.83 11.63 2.63
CA LYS A 152 0.37 11.96 1.28
C LYS A 152 -0.54 10.88 0.73
N TRP A 153 -1.59 11.31 0.04
CA TRP A 153 -2.47 10.43 -0.71
C TRP A 153 -1.97 10.28 -2.14
N GLU A 154 -1.63 9.06 -2.53
CA GLU A 154 -1.18 8.73 -3.88
C GLU A 154 -1.87 7.47 -4.40
N LYS A 155 -1.91 7.32 -5.71
CA LYS A 155 -2.33 6.06 -6.34
C LYS A 155 -1.22 5.02 -6.16
N ASP A 156 -1.55 3.83 -5.67
CA ASP A 156 -0.57 2.74 -5.49
C ASP A 156 -0.27 2.08 -6.85
N ASN A 157 0.72 2.64 -7.54
CA ASN A 157 1.15 2.13 -8.83
C ASN A 157 1.79 0.75 -8.65
N GLU A 158 1.41 -0.17 -9.54
CA GLU A 158 1.86 -1.57 -9.50
C GLU A 158 1.58 -2.30 -8.17
N LEU A 159 0.70 -1.73 -7.32
CA LEU A 159 0.32 -2.27 -6.01
C LEU A 159 1.52 -2.40 -5.05
N SER A 160 2.57 -1.60 -5.26
CA SER A 160 3.85 -1.71 -4.57
C SER A 160 3.74 -1.57 -3.05
N LEU A 161 2.99 -0.60 -2.55
CA LEU A 161 2.83 -0.36 -1.11
C LEU A 161 1.98 -1.44 -0.45
N VAL A 162 0.93 -1.90 -1.13
CA VAL A 162 0.09 -3.01 -0.64
C VAL A 162 0.86 -4.33 -0.62
N LEU A 163 1.70 -4.60 -1.62
CA LEU A 163 2.56 -5.79 -1.64
C LEU A 163 3.60 -5.74 -0.51
N GLN A 164 4.22 -4.58 -0.27
CA GLN A 164 5.11 -4.38 0.87
C GLN A 164 4.38 -4.60 2.20
N SER A 165 3.14 -4.12 2.33
CA SER A 165 2.32 -4.34 3.51
C SER A 165 2.03 -5.82 3.79
N ILE A 166 1.72 -6.60 2.74
CA ILE A 166 1.53 -8.06 2.86
C ILE A 166 2.82 -8.73 3.36
N LYS A 167 3.96 -8.36 2.81
CA LYS A 167 5.27 -8.85 3.23
C LYS A 167 5.56 -8.52 4.70
N SER A 168 5.28 -7.29 5.12
CA SER A 168 5.46 -6.85 6.50
C SER A 168 4.60 -7.65 7.48
N ILE A 169 3.32 -7.91 7.15
CA ILE A 169 2.45 -8.74 8.00
C ILE A 169 2.95 -10.18 8.06
N ALA A 170 3.33 -10.78 6.94
CA ALA A 170 3.88 -12.13 6.89
C ALA A 170 5.12 -12.26 7.78
N LEU A 171 6.04 -11.28 7.69
CA LEU A 171 7.22 -11.23 8.55
C LEU A 171 6.84 -11.09 10.03
N LYS A 172 5.94 -10.17 10.37
CA LYS A 172 5.44 -9.94 11.73
C LYS A 172 4.80 -11.20 12.33
N GLN A 173 4.02 -11.94 11.55
CA GLN A 173 3.45 -13.24 11.94
C GLN A 173 4.56 -14.26 12.29
N ARG A 174 5.59 -14.37 11.46
CA ARG A 174 6.68 -15.34 11.67
C ARG A 174 7.54 -14.99 12.89
N THR A 175 7.90 -13.73 13.07
CA THR A 175 8.78 -13.29 14.16
C THR A 175 8.12 -13.36 15.53
N MET A 176 6.78 -13.37 15.58
CA MET A 176 6.02 -13.36 16.83
C MET A 176 5.41 -14.72 17.22
N ILE A 177 5.78 -15.83 16.55
CA ILE A 177 5.23 -17.19 16.80
C ILE A 177 5.31 -17.60 18.28
N ASN A 178 6.29 -17.08 19.02
CA ASN A 178 6.42 -17.33 20.46
C ASN A 178 5.16 -16.94 21.25
N LYS A 179 4.37 -15.96 20.79
CA LYS A 179 3.10 -15.61 21.44
C LYS A 179 2.12 -16.77 21.53
N TRP A 180 2.11 -17.66 20.53
CA TRP A 180 1.28 -18.86 20.60
C TRP A 180 1.76 -19.80 21.71
N LYS A 181 3.08 -19.96 21.88
CA LYS A 181 3.66 -20.76 22.97
C LYS A 181 3.35 -20.18 24.35
N ASP A 182 3.41 -18.86 24.48
CA ASP A 182 3.11 -18.15 25.73
C ASP A 182 1.65 -18.37 26.17
N ALA A 183 0.73 -18.40 25.20
CA ALA A 183 -0.69 -18.68 25.42
C ALA A 183 -1.00 -20.17 25.66
N ASN A 184 -0.20 -21.08 25.10
CA ASN A 184 -0.41 -22.53 25.16
C ASN A 184 0.60 -23.22 26.11
N LYS A 185 0.49 -22.91 27.41
CA LYS A 185 1.37 -23.49 28.45
C LYS A 185 1.34 -25.03 28.44
N GLY A 186 2.49 -25.65 28.67
CA GLY A 186 2.63 -27.11 28.65
C GLY A 186 2.76 -27.73 27.25
N TRP A 187 2.87 -26.91 26.19
CA TRP A 187 3.10 -27.39 24.83
C TRP A 187 4.35 -28.27 24.71
N GLU A 188 5.36 -28.09 25.55
CA GLU A 188 6.63 -28.84 25.49
C GLU A 188 6.48 -30.34 25.73
N ILE A 189 5.42 -30.76 26.43
CA ILE A 189 5.18 -32.17 26.78
C ILE A 189 3.84 -32.71 26.28
N ASN A 190 2.99 -31.84 25.71
CA ASN A 190 1.67 -32.21 25.22
C ASN A 190 1.71 -32.45 23.70
N GLU A 191 1.60 -33.72 23.29
CA GLU A 191 1.69 -34.15 21.88
C GLU A 191 0.71 -33.42 20.95
N ASN A 192 -0.52 -33.18 21.40
CA ASN A 192 -1.52 -32.44 20.61
C ASN A 192 -1.10 -30.99 20.38
N LEU A 193 -0.53 -30.33 21.39
CA LEU A 193 -0.02 -28.96 21.26
C LEU A 193 1.26 -28.91 20.42
N GLN A 194 2.14 -29.89 20.51
CA GLN A 194 3.32 -30.00 19.64
C GLN A 194 2.91 -30.19 18.17
N SER A 195 1.88 -31.00 17.92
CA SER A 195 1.32 -31.17 16.57
C SER A 195 0.76 -29.84 16.03
N LYS A 196 -0.03 -29.13 16.84
CA LYS A 196 -0.51 -27.77 16.49
C LYS A 196 0.62 -26.79 16.20
N LEU A 197 1.67 -26.77 17.02
CA LEU A 197 2.85 -25.93 16.79
C LEU A 197 3.54 -26.29 15.47
N THR A 198 3.64 -27.57 15.15
CA THR A 198 4.22 -28.04 13.87
C THR A 198 3.40 -27.54 12.69
N SER A 199 2.06 -27.69 12.74
CA SER A 199 1.15 -27.15 11.73
C SER A 199 1.24 -25.62 11.62
N LEU A 200 1.34 -24.93 12.76
CA LEU A 200 1.51 -23.48 12.79
C LEU A 200 2.78 -23.04 12.06
N VAL A 201 3.92 -23.66 12.37
CA VAL A 201 5.19 -23.36 11.71
C VAL A 201 5.08 -23.66 10.22
N PHE A 202 4.59 -24.83 9.83
CA PHE A 202 4.43 -25.19 8.42
C PHE A 202 3.58 -24.15 7.66
N ASN A 203 2.42 -23.77 8.20
CA ASN A 203 1.55 -22.79 7.56
C ASN A 203 2.15 -21.38 7.55
N SER A 204 2.81 -20.95 8.64
CA SER A 204 3.39 -19.60 8.77
C SER A 204 4.59 -19.37 7.85
N PHE A 205 5.29 -20.43 7.46
CA PHE A 205 6.43 -20.35 6.53
C PHE A 205 6.03 -20.60 5.06
N THR A 206 4.72 -20.64 4.77
CA THR A 206 4.24 -20.53 3.39
C THR A 206 4.75 -19.22 2.78
N ASP A 207 5.35 -19.30 1.59
CA ASP A 207 5.91 -18.15 0.86
C ASP A 207 4.81 -17.36 0.15
N VAL A 208 3.95 -16.70 0.93
CA VAL A 208 2.79 -15.97 0.43
C VAL A 208 3.22 -14.71 -0.32
N GLU A 209 4.21 -13.98 0.20
CA GLU A 209 4.63 -12.67 -0.32
C GLU A 209 5.30 -12.73 -1.69
N ASN A 210 5.91 -13.86 -2.06
CA ASN A 210 6.51 -14.06 -3.39
C ASN A 210 5.61 -14.89 -4.32
N ASN A 211 4.37 -15.20 -3.90
CA ASN A 211 3.42 -15.95 -4.68
C ASN A 211 2.29 -15.05 -5.21
N ASP A 212 2.36 -14.69 -6.48
CA ASP A 212 1.39 -13.82 -7.16
C ASP A 212 -0.06 -14.26 -7.00
N LYS A 213 -0.32 -15.57 -6.97
CA LYS A 213 -1.68 -16.09 -6.81
C LYS A 213 -2.22 -15.80 -5.40
N GLU A 214 -1.38 -15.98 -4.39
CA GLU A 214 -1.76 -15.76 -2.99
C GLU A 214 -1.84 -14.28 -2.65
N THR A 215 -0.85 -13.46 -3.05
CA THR A 215 -0.92 -12.00 -2.90
C THR A 215 -2.15 -11.43 -3.60
N ASN A 216 -2.46 -11.88 -4.81
CA ASN A 216 -3.64 -11.42 -5.55
C ASN A 216 -4.96 -11.76 -4.84
N LYS A 217 -5.07 -12.90 -4.15
CA LYS A 217 -6.26 -13.21 -3.32
C LYS A 217 -6.44 -12.18 -2.22
N ILE A 218 -5.36 -11.84 -1.51
CA ILE A 218 -5.35 -10.85 -0.42
C ILE A 218 -5.74 -9.47 -0.98
N ILE A 219 -5.07 -9.01 -2.03
CA ILE A 219 -5.32 -7.69 -2.65
C ILE A 219 -6.77 -7.59 -3.15
N LYS A 220 -7.31 -8.65 -3.75
CA LYS A 220 -8.71 -8.69 -4.20
C LYS A 220 -9.69 -8.52 -3.03
N ALA A 221 -9.42 -9.15 -1.89
CA ALA A 221 -10.25 -9.01 -0.69
C ALA A 221 -10.17 -7.59 -0.12
N ILE A 222 -8.96 -7.02 -0.01
CA ILE A 222 -8.74 -5.64 0.42
C ILE A 222 -9.46 -4.66 -0.52
N SER A 223 -9.26 -4.78 -1.83
CA SER A 223 -9.85 -3.89 -2.84
C SER A 223 -11.36 -3.86 -2.76
N LYS A 224 -12.01 -5.02 -2.56
CA LYS A 224 -13.46 -5.09 -2.35
C LYS A 224 -13.89 -4.41 -1.06
N LYS A 225 -13.12 -4.59 0.03
CA LYS A 225 -13.46 -4.04 1.34
C LYS A 225 -13.38 -2.52 1.37
N VAL A 226 -12.42 -1.93 0.67
CA VAL A 226 -12.18 -0.47 0.65
C VAL A 226 -12.73 0.21 -0.59
N TYR A 227 -13.58 -0.48 -1.35
CA TYR A 227 -14.24 0.06 -2.52
C TYR A 227 -15.21 1.19 -2.13
N LEU A 228 -15.03 2.34 -2.78
CA LEU A 228 -15.94 3.47 -2.70
C LEU A 228 -17.09 3.22 -3.68
N ASP A 229 -18.16 2.64 -3.15
CA ASP A 229 -19.38 2.42 -3.92
C ASP A 229 -20.13 3.72 -4.23
N ASN A 230 -21.22 3.60 -5.00
CA ASN A 230 -21.99 4.77 -5.42
C ASN A 230 -22.73 5.45 -4.27
N GLU A 231 -23.03 4.75 -3.18
CA GLU A 231 -23.71 5.32 -2.02
C GLU A 231 -22.73 6.18 -1.23
N ILE A 232 -21.55 5.64 -0.91
CA ILE A 232 -20.46 6.38 -0.28
C ILE A 232 -20.14 7.63 -1.11
N LYS A 233 -19.94 7.47 -2.42
CA LYS A 233 -19.63 8.61 -3.31
C LYS A 233 -20.70 9.71 -3.26
N LYS A 234 -21.99 9.36 -3.22
CA LYS A 234 -23.09 10.34 -3.12
C LYS A 234 -23.08 11.10 -1.79
N ASN A 235 -22.78 10.42 -0.68
CA ASN A 235 -22.73 11.04 0.65
C ASN A 235 -21.65 12.13 0.75
N TYR A 236 -20.59 12.04 -0.04
CA TYR A 236 -19.50 13.02 -0.07
C TYR A 236 -19.58 13.99 -1.26
N LEU A 237 -20.61 13.90 -2.10
CA LEU A 237 -20.93 14.91 -3.11
C LEU A 237 -21.85 16.00 -2.56
N THR A 238 -22.69 15.66 -1.57
CA THR A 238 -23.77 16.53 -1.07
C THR A 238 -23.36 17.45 0.07
N ASN A 239 -22.12 17.37 0.54
CA ASN A 239 -21.57 18.16 1.66
C ASN A 239 -20.64 19.30 1.21
N ILE A 240 -20.74 19.73 -0.05
CA ILE A 240 -20.02 20.89 -0.63
C ILE A 240 -21.01 22.00 -0.93
#